data_AF-A0A7W6IPX8-F1
#
_entry.id   AF-A0A7W6IPX8-F1
#
_cell.length_a   1.000
_cell.length_b   1.000
_cell.length_c   1.000
_cell.angle_alpha   90.00
_cell.angle_beta   90.00
_cell.angle_gamma   90.00
#
_symmetry.space_group_name_H-M   'P 1'
#
loop_
_entity.id
_entity.type
_entity.pdbx_description
1 polymer ?
#
loop_
_entity_poly.entity_id
_entity_poly.type
_entity_poly.pdbx_seq_one_letter_code
_entity_poly.pdbx_strand_id
1 'polypeptide(L)'
;MYIWAVFDSGDVGCELGGEDSLTLRDGEPLAGIDEPGESVHIRGGVVYDSGMCKVSGYYINEYVPGMQHGWTNTIFERLDTFAVVSSGTFCLENLPEYSR
;
A
#
# COMPACT_ATOMS: atom_id res chain seq x y z
N MET A 1 6.89 -7.19 -4.91
CA MET A 1 7.04 -5.80 -5.41
C MET A 1 7.63 -4.94 -4.31
N TYR A 2 8.62 -4.09 -4.59
CA TYR A 2 9.09 -3.10 -3.62
C TYR A 2 8.21 -1.85 -3.71
N ILE A 3 7.74 -1.34 -2.58
CA ILE A 3 6.93 -0.11 -2.49
C ILE A 3 7.66 0.87 -1.59
N TRP A 4 7.79 2.11 -2.04
CA TRP A 4 8.18 3.26 -1.23
C TRP A 4 7.27 4.43 -1.58
N ALA A 5 6.50 4.93 -0.61
CA ALA A 5 5.60 6.05 -0.80
C ALA A 5 5.39 6.84 0.49
N VAL A 6 5.05 8.11 0.32
CA VAL A 6 4.70 9.06 1.40
C VAL A 6 3.38 9.70 1.02
N PHE A 7 2.42 9.68 1.94
CA PHE A 7 1.08 10.23 1.75
C PHE A 7 0.82 11.28 2.83
N ASP A 8 0.34 12.45 2.42
CA ASP A 8 -0.30 13.37 3.35
C ASP A 8 -1.67 12.82 3.72
N SER A 9 -2.09 13.07 4.95
CA SER A 9 -3.42 12.80 5.47
C SER A 9 -4.58 13.35 4.61
N GLY A 10 -4.32 14.37 3.78
CA GLY A 10 -5.34 15.01 2.94
C GLY A 10 -5.39 14.61 1.46
N ASP A 11 -4.36 13.94 0.92
CA ASP A 11 -4.29 13.61 -0.52
C ASP A 11 -4.97 12.27 -0.86
N VAL A 12 -5.10 11.42 0.14
CA VAL A 12 -5.74 10.11 0.12
C VAL A 12 -6.28 9.92 1.52
N GLY A 13 -7.52 9.44 1.67
CA GLY A 13 -8.12 9.15 2.97
C GLY A 13 -7.31 8.10 3.72
N CYS A 14 -6.22 8.54 4.35
CA CYS A 14 -5.26 7.75 5.10
C CYS A 14 -5.91 7.30 6.40
N GLU A 15 -6.88 6.41 6.27
CA GLU A 15 -7.53 5.80 7.40
C GLU A 15 -6.61 4.71 7.92
N LEU A 16 -6.08 4.93 9.13
CA LEU A 16 -5.37 3.90 9.88
C LEU A 16 -6.37 2.78 10.18
N GLY A 17 -6.37 1.74 9.35
CA GLY A 17 -7.31 0.61 9.41
C GLY A 17 -7.07 -0.36 10.58
N GLY A 18 -6.20 0.02 11.52
CA GLY A 18 -5.68 -0.79 12.62
C GLY A 18 -4.21 -0.48 12.90
N GLU A 19 -3.61 -1.17 13.86
CA GLU A 19 -2.16 -1.11 14.08
C GLU A 19 -1.45 -1.65 12.82
N ASP A 20 -0.64 -0.80 12.18
CA ASP A 20 0.21 -1.17 11.02
C ASP A 20 -0.51 -1.44 9.69
N SER A 21 -1.62 -0.75 9.40
CA SER A 21 -2.27 -0.82 8.07
C SER A 21 -2.74 0.54 7.55
N LEU A 22 -2.70 0.69 6.22
CA LEU A 22 -3.08 1.89 5.47
C LEU A 22 -4.12 1.50 4.42
N THR A 23 -5.23 2.23 4.37
CA THR A 23 -6.18 2.14 3.26
C THR A 23 -6.10 3.40 2.42
N LEU A 24 -5.99 3.23 1.11
CA LEU A 24 -6.09 4.28 0.11
C LEU A 24 -7.41 4.07 -0.62
N ARG A 25 -8.20 5.12 -0.79
CA ARG A 25 -9.44 5.10 -1.57
C ARG A 25 -9.35 6.18 -2.64
N ASP A 26 -9.68 5.81 -3.87
CA ASP A 26 -9.97 6.78 -4.92
C ASP A 26 -11.48 7.00 -4.96
N GLY A 27 -11.91 8.25 -4.71
CA GLY A 27 -13.30 8.63 -4.50
C GLY A 27 -13.55 9.22 -3.11
N GLU A 28 -13.84 10.52 -3.04
CA GLU A 28 -14.44 11.14 -1.86
C GLU A 28 -15.86 10.60 -1.69
N PRO A 29 -16.28 10.09 -0.52
CA PRO A 29 -17.67 9.75 -0.30
C PRO A 29 -18.51 11.03 -0.39
N LEU A 30 -19.25 11.20 -1.48
CA LEU A 30 -20.26 12.24 -1.59
C LEU A 30 -21.32 11.99 -0.51
N ALA A 31 -21.21 12.71 0.60
CA ALA A 31 -22.21 12.86 1.67
C ALA A 31 -23.05 11.59 1.93
N GLY A 32 -22.41 10.54 2.44
CA GLY A 32 -23.11 9.36 3.00
C GLY A 32 -23.63 8.36 1.97
N ILE A 33 -23.19 8.43 0.72
CA ILE A 33 -23.38 7.38 -0.28
C ILE A 33 -22.05 6.68 -0.48
N ASP A 34 -21.99 5.38 -0.19
CA ASP A 34 -20.86 4.52 -0.59
C ASP A 34 -20.88 4.39 -2.12
N GLU A 35 -20.24 5.32 -2.83
CA GLU A 35 -20.07 5.21 -4.27
C GLU A 35 -19.07 4.08 -4.59
N PRO A 36 -19.34 3.29 -5.64
CA PRO A 36 -18.41 2.26 -6.09
C PRO A 36 -17.08 2.90 -6.52
N GLY A 37 -15.97 2.30 -6.10
CA GLY A 37 -14.65 2.87 -6.37
C GLY A 37 -13.52 1.85 -6.30
N GLU A 38 -12.29 2.35 -6.26
CA GLU A 38 -11.09 1.53 -6.10
C GLU A 38 -10.50 1.76 -4.71
N SER A 39 -10.16 0.67 -4.03
CA SER A 39 -9.46 0.73 -2.75
C SER A 39 -8.19 -0.12 -2.78
N VAL A 40 -7.15 0.40 -2.15
CA VAL A 40 -5.89 -0.29 -1.96
C VAL A 40 -5.60 -0.36 -0.47
N HIS A 41 -5.47 -1.57 0.06
CA HIS A 41 -5.08 -1.81 1.45
C HIS A 41 -3.62 -2.26 1.50
N ILE A 42 -2.80 -1.55 2.25
CA ILE A 42 -1.41 -1.92 2.54
C ILE A 42 -1.33 -2.37 3.99
N ARG A 43 -0.93 -3.62 4.20
CA ARG A 43 -0.76 -4.23 5.52
C ARG A 43 0.72 -4.40 5.84
N GLY A 44 1.14 -3.87 6.98
CA GLY A 44 2.50 -4.00 7.48
C GLY A 44 3.44 -2.88 7.02
N GLY A 45 4.34 -2.46 7.91
CA GLY A 45 5.39 -1.47 7.62
C GLY A 45 4.86 -0.06 7.33
N VAL A 46 3.69 0.27 7.87
CA VAL A 46 3.09 1.60 7.83
C VAL A 46 3.60 2.40 9.03
N VAL A 47 4.34 3.47 8.75
CA VAL A 47 4.86 4.37 9.77
C VAL A 47 4.15 5.71 9.68
N TYR A 48 3.54 6.13 10.77
CA TYR A 48 3.00 7.49 10.89
C TYR A 48 4.04 8.41 11.53
N ASP A 49 4.49 9.43 10.80
CA ASP A 49 5.48 10.38 11.27
C ASP A 49 5.21 11.78 10.71
N SER A 50 5.18 12.77 11.60
CA SER A 50 5.04 14.19 11.26
C SER A 50 3.79 14.51 10.42
N GLY A 51 2.66 13.86 10.70
CA GLY A 51 1.41 14.06 9.96
C GLY A 51 1.25 13.22 8.70
N MET A 52 2.30 12.49 8.31
CA MET A 52 2.36 11.74 7.06
C MET A 52 2.33 10.22 7.30
N CYS A 53 1.68 9.51 6.39
CA CYS A 53 1.74 8.05 6.30
C CYS A 53 2.89 7.65 5.38
N LYS A 54 3.85 6.88 5.90
CA LYS A 54 5.00 6.38 5.15
C LYS A 54 4.91 4.87 5.03
N VAL A 55 5.12 4.35 3.82
CA VAL A 55 5.18 2.90 3.56
C VAL A 55 6.48 2.56 2.87
N SER A 56 7.15 1.52 3.35
CA SER A 56 8.39 1.04 2.74
C SER A 56 8.62 -0.45 2.97
N GLY A 57 8.92 -1.19 1.91
CA GLY A 57 9.27 -2.60 2.00
C GLY A 57 8.86 -3.43 0.79
N TYR A 58 9.00 -4.74 0.93
CA TYR A 58 8.52 -5.71 -0.06
C TYR A 58 7.10 -6.11 0.27
N TYR A 59 6.26 -6.12 -0.75
CA TYR A 59 4.86 -6.49 -0.65
C TYR A 59 4.48 -7.50 -1.72
N ILE A 60 3.49 -8.32 -1.42
CA ILE A 60 2.82 -9.20 -2.38
C ILE A 60 1.33 -8.86 -2.43
N ASN A 61 0.73 -8.95 -3.62
CA ASN A 61 -0.70 -8.81 -3.75
C ASN A 61 -1.39 -10.06 -3.19
N GLU A 62 -2.33 -9.89 -2.27
CA GLU A 62 -3.22 -10.97 -1.86
C GLU A 62 -4.26 -11.23 -2.96
N TYR A 63 -4.75 -12.46 -3.03
CA TYR A 63 -5.93 -12.75 -3.86
C TYR A 63 -7.16 -12.13 -3.21
N VAL A 64 -7.79 -11.19 -3.91
CA VAL A 64 -9.05 -10.58 -3.48
C VAL A 64 -10.18 -11.12 -4.36
N PRO A 65 -11.22 -11.74 -3.79
CA PRO A 65 -12.34 -12.25 -4.56
C PRO A 65 -13.23 -11.09 -5.02
N GLY A 66 -12.88 -10.50 -6.17
CA GLY A 66 -13.73 -9.60 -6.95
C GLY A 66 -14.16 -8.29 -6.26
N MET A 67 -15.21 -7.67 -6.83
CA MET A 67 -15.80 -6.43 -6.35
C MET A 67 -16.67 -6.70 -5.12
N GLN A 68 -16.40 -6.02 -4.01
CA GLN A 68 -17.19 -6.10 -2.78
C GLN A 68 -17.88 -4.77 -2.52
N HIS A 69 -19.21 -4.78 -2.40
CA HIS A 69 -20.00 -3.57 -2.13
C HIS A 69 -19.76 -2.42 -3.13
N GLY A 70 -19.49 -2.74 -4.41
CA GLY A 70 -19.17 -1.73 -5.43
C GLY A 70 -17.69 -1.32 -5.46
N TRP A 71 -16.89 -1.76 -4.49
CA TRP A 71 -15.46 -1.48 -4.44
C TRP A 71 -14.63 -2.60 -5.04
N THR A 72 -13.70 -2.22 -5.92
CA THR A 72 -12.62 -3.12 -6.33
C THR A 72 -11.49 -2.98 -5.31
N ASN A 73 -11.24 -4.04 -4.55
CA ASN A 73 -10.25 -4.02 -3.48
C ASN A 73 -8.96 -4.70 -3.96
N THR A 74 -7.84 -4.02 -3.74
CA THR A 74 -6.49 -4.61 -3.89
C THR A 74 -5.82 -4.61 -2.53
N ILE A 75 -5.26 -5.74 -2.12
CA ILE A 75 -4.58 -5.87 -0.82
C ILE A 75 -3.12 -6.22 -1.06
N PHE A 76 -2.22 -5.48 -0.41
CA PHE A 76 -0.79 -5.72 -0.39
C PHE A 76 -0.34 -6.07 1.03
N GLU A 77 0.26 -7.24 1.19
CA GLU A 77 0.82 -7.70 2.47
C GLU A 77 2.34 -7.57 2.47
N ARG A 78 2.90 -7.00 3.54
CA ARG A 78 4.35 -6.86 3.71
C ARG A 78 5.01 -8.23 3.91
N LEU A 79 6.00 -8.50 3.07
CA LEU A 79 6.88 -9.64 3.20
C LEU A 79 8.03 -9.33 4.14
N ASP A 80 8.53 -10.37 4.81
CA ASP A 80 9.79 -10.28 5.53
C ASP A 80 10.94 -10.03 4.55
N THR A 81 11.68 -8.94 4.78
CA THR A 81 12.73 -8.49 3.86
C THR A 81 13.89 -9.48 3.80
N PHE A 82 14.23 -10.11 4.92
CA PHE A 82 15.30 -11.11 4.95
C PHE A 82 14.90 -12.35 4.16
N ALA A 83 13.67 -12.85 4.31
CA ALA A 83 13.13 -13.96 3.55
C ALA A 83 13.09 -13.67 2.04
N VAL A 84 12.67 -12.46 1.63
CA VAL A 84 12.64 -12.07 0.22
C VAL A 84 14.05 -12.01 -0.37
N VAL A 85 14.99 -11.35 0.31
CA VAL A 85 16.38 -11.22 -0.18
C VAL A 85 17.08 -12.58 -0.20
N SER A 86 16.89 -13.40 0.83
CA SER A 86 17.49 -14.74 0.90
C SER A 86 16.89 -15.75 -0.08
N SER A 87 15.66 -15.51 -0.57
CA SER A 87 15.03 -16.39 -1.56
C SER A 87 15.71 -16.39 -2.93
N GLY A 88 16.60 -15.44 -3.22
CA GLY A 88 17.20 -15.28 -4.55
C GLY A 88 16.23 -14.79 -5.63
N THR A 89 14.97 -14.54 -5.28
CA THR A 89 13.94 -13.95 -6.17
C THR A 89 14.15 -12.44 -6.35
N PHE A 90 14.97 -11.82 -5.49
CA PHE A 90 15.37 -10.43 -5.58
C PHE A 90 16.52 -10.23 -6.58
N CYS A 91 16.23 -10.43 -7.85
CA CYS A 91 17.06 -9.95 -8.95
C CYS A 91 16.09 -9.55 -10.06
N LEU A 92 15.93 -8.24 -10.31
CA LEU A 92 15.65 -7.61 -11.61
C LEU A 92 15.19 -6.14 -11.38
N GLU A 93 16.01 -5.35 -10.73
CA GLU A 93 16.10 -3.93 -11.08
C GLU A 93 17.56 -3.53 -10.90
N ASN A 94 18.27 -3.46 -12.03
CA ASN A 94 19.55 -2.75 -12.07
C ASN A 94 19.23 -1.33 -11.60
N LEU A 95 19.66 -0.99 -10.38
CA LEU A 95 19.71 0.40 -9.93
C LEU A 95 20.37 1.20 -11.06
N PRO A 96 19.71 2.25 -11.61
CA PRO A 96 20.40 3.11 -12.56
C PRO A 96 21.63 3.65 -11.83
N GLU A 97 22.80 3.31 -12.36
CA GLU A 97 24.08 3.83 -11.89
C GLU A 97 24.02 5.36 -11.93
N TYR A 98 23.81 6.01 -10.79
CA TYR A 98 24.24 7.40 -10.63
C TYR A 98 25.77 7.38 -10.63
N SER A 99 26.32 7.40 -11.83
CA SER A 99 27.73 7.71 -12.07
C SER A 99 27.99 9.16 -11.64
N ARG A 100 29.10 9.29 -10.92
CA ARG A 100 29.61 10.51 -10.27
C ARG A 100 29.80 11.70 -11.20
#